data_AF-A0A8H6ZD31-F1
#
_entry.id   AF-A0A8H6ZD31-F1
#
_cell.length_a   1.000
_cell.length_b   1.000
_cell.length_c   1.000
_cell.angle_alpha   90.00
_cell.angle_beta   90.00
_cell.angle_gamma   90.00
#
_symmetry.space_group_name_H-M   'P 1'
#
loop_
_entity.id
_entity.type
_entity.pdbx_description
1 polymer ?
#
loop_
_entity_poly.entity_id
_entity_poly.type
_entity_poly.pdbx_seq_one_letter_code
_entity_poly.pdbx_strand_id
1 'polypeptide(L)'
;MLSSMEADRIRLSDLDTRIRDIERSLFALRTERSQVKERLDAYKYPVLTLPNELTSEFFIHFLPIYPAAPPLTGLASPTTLTHVCRKWREIALATPALWRAIRLHYEYDHETNIPKRFNQMNISDAWIRRSKSCPLSMYINIRHPDIMRKIFTETFIMATARWEHVILLEGDTPFLFLNTGRPMPLLRSLRLWLQVTNNVFTFPDVPQLCTVHLTGVIAGLNVTLPWAQLTRLTLFYLGINRCISILRQTTKLVQCSLTMSSSQSESVDFLGSDLALPHLEVLSLETMTQPVDGVGFLSSFIVPSLHTLELKEIFLGAEPIPALEMFVARSGCRLQQLGIIASWDEEVHIERYRLAFPSISIFHRY
;
A
#
# COMPACT_ATOMS: atom_id res chain seq x y z
N MET A 1 -71.29 23.16 40.20
CA MET A 1 -70.22 22.57 41.04
C MET A 1 -70.41 21.08 41.27
N LEU A 2 -71.58 20.61 41.74
CA LEU A 2 -71.82 19.18 42.00
C LEU A 2 -71.66 18.27 40.75
N SER A 3 -72.02 18.73 39.55
CA SER A 3 -71.85 17.95 38.31
C SER A 3 -70.38 17.79 37.86
N SER A 4 -69.48 18.67 38.29
CA SER A 4 -68.05 18.61 37.95
C SER A 4 -67.33 17.56 38.78
N MET A 5 -67.67 17.45 40.06
CA MET A 5 -67.06 16.46 40.97
C MET A 5 -67.42 15.01 40.61
N GLU A 6 -68.64 14.77 40.15
CA GLU A 6 -69.07 13.45 39.71
C GLU A 6 -68.32 13.03 38.43
N ALA A 7 -68.14 13.95 37.49
CA ALA A 7 -67.36 13.73 36.27
C ALA A 7 -65.87 13.44 36.58
N ASP A 8 -65.29 14.17 37.53
CA ASP A 8 -63.91 13.93 37.97
C ASP A 8 -63.73 12.56 38.66
N ARG A 9 -64.72 12.11 39.45
CA ARG A 9 -64.71 10.77 40.08
C ARG A 9 -64.79 9.64 39.06
N ILE A 10 -65.65 9.78 38.05
CA ILE A 10 -65.75 8.82 36.95
C ILE A 10 -64.43 8.77 36.18
N ARG A 11 -63.84 9.94 35.89
CA ARG A 11 -62.55 10.01 35.20
C ARG A 11 -61.40 9.42 36.02
N LEU A 12 -61.39 9.62 37.34
CA LEU A 12 -60.39 9.02 38.23
C LEU A 12 -60.49 7.48 38.21
N SER A 13 -61.71 6.94 38.31
CA SER A 13 -61.94 5.49 38.23
C SER A 13 -61.51 4.87 36.88
N ASP A 14 -61.76 5.58 35.77
CA ASP A 14 -61.28 5.19 34.45
C ASP A 14 -59.73 5.19 34.38
N LEU A 15 -59.10 6.23 34.93
CA LEU A 15 -57.63 6.30 35.01
C LEU A 15 -57.05 5.19 35.87
N ASP A 16 -57.62 4.89 37.05
CA ASP A 16 -57.17 3.81 37.92
C ASP A 16 -57.33 2.43 37.26
N THR A 17 -58.37 2.25 36.45
CA THR A 17 -58.57 1.02 35.68
C THR A 17 -57.50 0.89 34.59
N ARG A 18 -57.24 1.97 33.85
CA ARG A 18 -56.16 2.00 32.84
C ARG A 18 -54.79 1.81 33.45
N ILE A 19 -54.51 2.36 34.62
CA ILE A 19 -53.26 2.15 35.36
C ILE A 19 -53.10 0.66 35.68
N ARG A 20 -54.12 0.02 36.26
CA ARG A 20 -54.09 -1.42 36.58
C ARG A 20 -53.87 -2.30 35.35
N ASP A 21 -54.50 -1.97 34.23
CA ASP A 21 -54.33 -2.73 32.99
C ASP A 21 -52.93 -2.56 32.39
N ILE A 22 -52.37 -1.35 32.44
CA ILE A 22 -50.98 -1.08 32.03
C ILE A 22 -50.00 -1.81 32.95
N GLU A 23 -50.21 -1.77 34.27
CA GLU A 23 -49.35 -2.48 35.23
C GLU A 23 -49.36 -4.00 35.00
N ARG A 24 -50.53 -4.58 34.72
CA ARG A 24 -50.65 -6.01 34.37
C ARG A 24 -49.91 -6.33 33.08
N SER A 25 -50.07 -5.49 32.05
CA SER A 25 -49.37 -5.65 30.77
C SER A 25 -47.85 -5.51 30.92
N LEU A 26 -47.40 -4.56 31.73
CA LEU A 26 -46.00 -4.32 32.03
C LEU A 26 -45.38 -5.48 32.82
N PHE A 27 -46.12 -6.08 33.75
CA PHE A 27 -45.70 -7.28 34.47
C PHE A 27 -45.56 -8.49 33.53
N ALA A 28 -46.54 -8.71 32.64
CA ALA A 28 -46.48 -9.78 31.64
C ALA A 28 -45.27 -9.63 30.72
N LEU A 29 -45.06 -8.43 30.15
CA LEU A 29 -43.91 -8.14 29.29
C LEU A 29 -42.56 -8.28 30.01
N ARG A 30 -42.47 -7.90 31.30
CA ARG A 30 -41.25 -8.11 32.10
C ARG A 30 -40.96 -9.59 32.34
N THR A 31 -42.00 -10.38 32.57
CA THR A 31 -41.89 -11.84 32.75
C THR A 31 -41.43 -12.51 31.47
N GLU A 32 -42.07 -12.19 30.34
CA GLU A 32 -41.69 -12.69 29.02
C GLU A 32 -40.24 -12.29 28.68
N ARG A 33 -39.87 -11.02 28.92
CA ARG A 33 -38.49 -10.55 28.76
C ARG A 33 -37.50 -11.39 29.56
N SER A 34 -37.84 -11.76 30.80
CA SER A 34 -36.97 -12.60 31.64
C SER A 34 -36.80 -13.99 31.05
N GLN A 35 -37.89 -14.63 30.62
CA GLN A 35 -37.86 -15.96 30.00
C GLN A 35 -37.07 -15.97 28.69
N VAL A 36 -37.28 -14.95 27.83
CA VAL A 36 -36.52 -14.79 26.58
C VAL A 36 -35.04 -14.63 26.89
N LYS A 37 -34.68 -13.84 27.91
CA LYS A 37 -33.28 -13.64 28.31
C LYS A 37 -32.64 -14.94 28.80
N GLU A 38 -33.34 -15.72 29.62
CA GLU A 38 -32.86 -17.01 30.11
C GLU A 38 -32.62 -18.01 28.96
N ARG A 39 -33.52 -18.09 27.98
CA ARG A 39 -33.30 -18.91 26.77
C ARG A 39 -32.10 -18.43 25.96
N LEU A 40 -31.92 -17.12 25.83
CA LEU A 40 -30.79 -16.54 25.09
C LEU A 40 -29.45 -16.84 25.76
N ASP A 41 -29.40 -16.79 27.10
CA ASP A 41 -28.21 -17.09 27.90
C ASP A 41 -27.85 -18.59 27.85
N ALA A 42 -28.82 -19.48 27.62
CA ALA A 42 -28.59 -20.92 27.44
C ALA A 42 -27.90 -21.28 26.11
N TYR A 43 -28.01 -20.43 25.07
CA TYR A 43 -27.31 -20.67 23.81
C TYR A 43 -25.81 -20.45 23.97
N LYS A 44 -25.03 -21.51 23.74
CA LYS A 44 -23.57 -21.41 23.63
C LYS A 44 -23.21 -20.94 22.23
N TYR A 45 -22.79 -19.69 22.10
CA TYR A 45 -22.21 -19.18 20.88
C TYR A 45 -20.75 -19.66 20.79
N PRO A 46 -20.37 -20.47 19.77
CA PRO A 46 -19.01 -21.02 19.65
C PRO A 46 -17.92 -19.93 19.69
N VAL A 47 -18.28 -18.75 19.18
CA VAL A 47 -17.43 -17.56 19.14
C VAL A 47 -17.10 -16.98 20.52
N LEU A 48 -17.94 -17.28 21.52
CA LEU A 48 -17.73 -16.89 22.92
C LEU A 48 -17.02 -17.98 23.73
N THR A 49 -16.92 -19.20 23.22
CA THR A 49 -16.26 -20.32 23.90
C THR A 49 -14.84 -20.58 23.43
N LEU A 50 -14.44 -20.04 22.27
CA LEU A 50 -13.06 -20.14 21.80
C LEU A 50 -12.08 -19.43 22.75
N PRO A 51 -10.88 -20.00 22.96
CA PRO A 51 -9.74 -19.30 23.56
C PRO A 51 -9.44 -17.99 22.83
N ASN A 52 -8.89 -17.03 23.56
CA ASN A 52 -8.59 -15.71 23.01
C ASN A 52 -7.53 -15.80 21.91
N GLU A 53 -6.56 -16.71 22.06
CA GLU A 53 -5.47 -16.95 21.13
C GLU A 53 -5.99 -17.39 19.75
N LEU A 54 -6.88 -18.39 19.72
CA LEU A 54 -7.49 -18.86 18.48
C LEU A 54 -8.37 -17.77 17.85
N THR A 55 -9.09 -17.02 18.67
CA THR A 55 -9.92 -15.90 18.19
C THR A 55 -9.07 -14.81 17.55
N SER A 56 -7.93 -14.46 18.17
CA SER A 56 -6.95 -13.52 17.61
C SER A 56 -6.37 -14.00 16.30
N GLU A 57 -6.06 -15.30 16.16
CA GLU A 57 -5.58 -15.87 14.90
C GLU A 57 -6.64 -15.74 13.79
N PHE A 58 -7.91 -16.08 14.07
CA PHE A 58 -8.99 -15.86 13.09
C PHE A 58 -9.12 -14.38 12.69
N PHE A 59 -8.95 -13.47 13.65
CA PHE A 59 -8.99 -12.02 13.37
C PHE A 59 -7.84 -11.58 12.46
N ILE A 60 -6.65 -12.13 12.61
CA ILE A 60 -5.51 -11.82 11.74
C ILE A 60 -5.78 -12.31 10.32
N HIS A 61 -6.32 -13.52 10.16
CA HIS A 61 -6.66 -14.10 8.86
C HIS A 61 -7.86 -13.41 8.18
N PHE A 62 -8.70 -12.69 8.94
CA PHE A 62 -9.77 -11.84 8.38
C PHE A 62 -9.23 -10.59 7.67
N LEU A 63 -8.02 -10.14 8.00
CA LEU A 63 -7.41 -8.95 7.41
C LEU A 63 -6.65 -9.30 6.12
N PRO A 64 -6.36 -8.30 5.25
CA PRO A 64 -5.43 -8.48 4.15
C PRO A 64 -4.07 -8.98 4.65
N ILE A 65 -3.44 -9.85 3.88
CA ILE A 65 -2.13 -10.42 4.21
C ILE A 65 -1.12 -9.29 4.34
N TYR A 66 -0.46 -9.20 5.50
CA TYR A 66 0.62 -8.24 5.74
C TYR A 66 1.71 -8.36 4.66
N PRO A 67 2.23 -7.25 4.09
CA PRO A 67 2.11 -5.86 4.53
C PRO A 67 0.92 -5.08 3.97
N ALA A 68 -0.05 -5.72 3.30
CA ALA A 68 -1.20 -5.01 2.75
C ALA A 68 -2.00 -4.32 3.87
N ALA A 69 -2.21 -3.01 3.72
CA ALA A 69 -2.89 -2.23 4.74
C ALA A 69 -4.42 -2.35 4.60
N PRO A 70 -5.15 -2.73 5.68
CA PRO A 70 -6.60 -2.76 5.69
C PRO A 70 -7.19 -1.34 5.58
N PRO A 71 -8.43 -1.19 5.10
CA PRO A 71 -9.14 0.08 5.20
C PRO A 71 -9.33 0.49 6.67
N LEU A 72 -9.45 1.79 6.95
CA LEU A 72 -9.69 2.27 8.32
C LEU A 72 -10.98 1.72 8.93
N THR A 73 -12.02 1.59 8.11
CA THR A 73 -13.36 1.16 8.53
C THR A 73 -13.99 0.29 7.45
N GLY A 74 -14.94 -0.56 7.83
CA GLY A 74 -15.72 -1.38 6.89
C GLY A 74 -15.18 -2.80 6.75
N LEU A 75 -15.51 -3.46 5.65
CA LEU A 75 -15.13 -4.84 5.40
C LEU A 75 -13.59 -4.98 5.41
N ALA A 76 -13.10 -6.07 6.00
CA ALA A 76 -11.67 -6.34 6.17
C ALA A 76 -10.89 -5.29 6.99
N SER A 77 -11.57 -4.46 7.81
CA SER A 77 -10.94 -3.59 8.81
C SER A 77 -10.95 -4.23 10.21
N PRO A 78 -9.86 -4.10 11.00
CA PRO A 78 -9.87 -4.55 12.39
C PRO A 78 -10.89 -3.79 13.25
N THR A 79 -11.34 -2.59 12.84
CA THR A 79 -12.38 -1.87 13.58
C THR A 79 -13.70 -2.63 13.60
N THR A 80 -14.05 -3.33 12.51
CA THR A 80 -15.30 -4.09 12.39
C THR A 80 -15.37 -5.19 13.46
N LEU A 81 -14.23 -5.82 13.77
CA LEU A 81 -14.12 -6.80 14.84
C LEU A 81 -14.43 -6.17 16.22
N THR A 82 -14.14 -4.88 16.40
CA THR A 82 -14.43 -4.17 17.67
C THR A 82 -15.90 -3.77 17.85
N HIS A 83 -16.74 -4.02 16.84
CA HIS A 83 -18.17 -3.69 16.83
C HIS A 83 -19.09 -4.92 16.86
N VAL A 84 -18.55 -6.14 16.82
CA VAL A 84 -19.38 -7.38 16.84
C VAL A 84 -19.99 -7.65 18.21
N CYS A 85 -19.14 -7.79 19.24
CA CYS A 85 -19.58 -7.97 20.62
C CYS A 85 -18.50 -7.49 21.59
N ARG A 86 -18.82 -7.42 22.89
CA ARG A 86 -17.87 -6.98 23.92
C ARG A 86 -16.60 -7.84 23.97
N LYS A 87 -16.73 -9.18 23.93
CA LYS A 87 -15.59 -10.10 23.96
C LYS A 87 -14.65 -9.86 22.76
N TRP A 88 -15.21 -9.75 21.56
CA TRP A 88 -14.44 -9.48 20.34
C TRP A 88 -13.71 -8.15 20.38
N ARG A 89 -14.38 -7.12 20.91
CA ARG A 89 -13.76 -5.81 21.14
C ARG A 89 -12.56 -5.90 22.08
N GLU A 90 -12.69 -6.61 23.20
CA GLU A 90 -11.60 -6.80 24.15
C GLU A 90 -10.41 -7.54 23.51
N ILE A 91 -10.67 -8.65 22.81
CA ILE A 91 -9.64 -9.44 22.10
C ILE A 91 -8.96 -8.61 21.01
N ALA A 92 -9.73 -7.94 20.15
CA ALA A 92 -9.20 -7.15 19.04
C ALA A 92 -8.35 -5.98 19.53
N LEU A 93 -8.78 -5.27 20.59
CA LEU A 93 -8.00 -4.19 21.19
C LEU A 93 -6.73 -4.69 21.90
N ALA A 94 -6.77 -5.91 22.45
CA ALA A 94 -5.62 -6.52 23.12
C ALA A 94 -4.59 -7.13 22.14
N THR A 95 -4.94 -7.32 20.87
CA THR A 95 -4.10 -7.98 19.84
C THR A 95 -3.37 -6.94 18.96
N PRO A 96 -2.09 -6.61 19.21
CA PRO A 96 -1.41 -5.51 18.51
C PRO A 96 -1.19 -5.76 17.01
N ALA A 97 -1.04 -7.03 16.62
CA ALA A 97 -0.83 -7.44 15.23
C ALA A 97 -1.98 -7.01 14.30
N LEU A 98 -3.21 -6.88 14.80
CA LEU A 98 -4.35 -6.39 14.01
C LEU A 98 -4.20 -4.92 13.60
N TRP A 99 -3.39 -4.16 14.33
CA TRP A 99 -3.19 -2.72 14.17
C TRP A 99 -1.83 -2.40 13.54
N ARG A 100 -1.07 -3.41 13.11
CA ARG A 100 0.29 -3.19 12.57
C ARG A 100 0.32 -2.65 11.14
N ALA A 101 -0.83 -2.52 10.47
CA ALA A 101 -0.93 -1.95 9.15
C ALA A 101 -2.10 -0.95 9.06
N ILE A 102 -1.90 0.17 8.39
CA ILE A 102 -2.90 1.25 8.29
C ILE A 102 -2.93 1.88 6.89
N ARG A 103 -4.15 2.04 6.34
CA ARG A 103 -4.40 2.71 5.06
C ARG A 103 -5.11 4.04 5.28
N LEU A 104 -4.42 5.14 5.02
CA LEU A 104 -4.97 6.49 5.11
C LEU A 104 -5.26 7.00 3.69
N HIS A 105 -6.53 7.25 3.41
CA HIS A 105 -6.95 7.82 2.14
C HIS A 105 -7.91 8.99 2.36
N TYR A 106 -7.63 10.09 1.67
CA TYR A 106 -8.48 11.26 1.65
C TYR A 106 -9.16 11.40 0.29
N GLU A 107 -10.45 11.06 0.23
CA GLU A 107 -11.30 11.32 -0.92
C GLU A 107 -11.86 12.74 -0.79
N TYR A 108 -11.49 13.61 -1.74
CA TYR A 108 -12.11 14.93 -1.88
C TYR A 108 -13.35 14.80 -2.76
N ASP A 109 -14.47 15.30 -2.28
CA ASP A 109 -15.66 15.46 -3.11
C ASP A 109 -15.62 16.85 -3.75
N HIS A 110 -15.32 16.88 -5.04
CA HIS A 110 -15.27 18.11 -5.83
C HIS A 110 -16.65 18.77 -6.01
N GLU A 111 -17.75 18.03 -5.82
CA GLU A 111 -19.12 18.55 -6.02
C GLU A 111 -19.69 19.18 -4.75
N THR A 112 -19.43 18.58 -3.58
CA THR A 112 -20.04 19.05 -2.32
C THR A 112 -19.15 20.01 -1.53
N ASN A 113 -17.87 20.15 -1.89
CA ASN A 113 -16.88 20.96 -1.15
C ASN A 113 -16.80 20.59 0.35
N ILE A 114 -17.31 19.42 0.74
CA ILE A 114 -17.38 18.92 2.11
C ILE A 114 -16.43 17.72 2.20
N PRO A 115 -15.49 17.71 3.15
CA PRO A 115 -14.68 16.54 3.40
C PRO A 115 -15.54 15.35 3.87
N LYS A 116 -15.78 14.36 3.00
CA LYS A 116 -16.67 13.21 3.27
C LYS A 116 -16.26 12.35 4.49
N ARG A 117 -15.03 12.45 5.00
CA ARG A 117 -14.49 11.58 6.08
C ARG A 117 -13.57 12.31 7.08
N PHE A 118 -13.99 13.40 7.68
CA PHE A 118 -13.16 14.19 8.62
C PHE A 118 -13.03 13.65 10.07
N ASN A 119 -13.17 12.34 10.29
CA ASN A 119 -12.92 11.70 11.61
C ASN A 119 -11.71 10.75 11.64
N GLN A 120 -10.85 10.76 10.60
CA GLN A 120 -9.73 9.82 10.50
C GLN A 120 -8.55 10.12 11.45
N MET A 121 -8.40 11.35 11.95
CA MET A 121 -7.25 11.77 12.78
C MET A 121 -7.21 11.08 14.15
N ASN A 122 -8.37 10.96 14.84
CA ASN A 122 -8.44 10.24 16.11
C ASN A 122 -8.21 8.72 15.93
N ILE A 123 -8.59 8.20 14.77
CA ILE A 123 -8.50 6.78 14.45
C ILE A 123 -7.05 6.39 14.17
N SER A 124 -6.29 7.23 13.45
CA SER A 124 -4.89 6.96 13.10
C SER A 124 -4.00 6.87 14.34
N ASP A 125 -4.13 7.81 15.28
CA ASP A 125 -3.37 7.77 16.55
C ASP A 125 -3.75 6.57 17.43
N ALA A 126 -5.03 6.22 17.47
CA ALA A 126 -5.47 5.02 18.17
C ALA A 126 -4.86 3.76 17.54
N TRP A 127 -4.75 3.70 16.22
CA TRP A 127 -4.12 2.59 15.49
C TRP A 127 -2.65 2.44 15.86
N ILE A 128 -1.88 3.54 15.80
CA ILE A 128 -0.45 3.54 16.11
C ILE A 128 -0.21 3.16 17.58
N ARG A 129 -1.06 3.61 18.51
CA ARG A 129 -0.97 3.19 19.92
C ARG A 129 -1.31 1.72 20.14
N ARG A 130 -2.35 1.20 19.48
CA ARG A 130 -2.78 -0.21 19.60
C ARG A 130 -1.78 -1.19 19.02
N SER A 131 -1.01 -0.80 18.00
CA SER A 131 0.06 -1.63 17.44
C SER A 131 1.24 -1.86 18.38
N LYS A 132 1.34 -1.11 19.50
CA LYS A 132 2.39 -1.24 20.51
C LYS A 132 3.81 -1.23 19.89
N SER A 133 4.53 -2.35 19.95
CA SER A 133 5.89 -2.51 19.43
C SER A 133 5.94 -3.19 18.06
N CYS A 134 4.79 -3.52 17.45
CA CYS A 134 4.77 -4.19 16.16
C CYS A 134 5.39 -3.31 15.05
N PRO A 135 6.10 -3.94 14.09
CA PRO A 135 6.51 -3.29 12.86
C PRO A 135 5.31 -2.80 12.04
N LEU A 136 5.41 -1.59 11.51
CA LEU A 136 4.31 -0.87 10.88
C LEU A 136 4.38 -0.92 9.36
N SER A 137 3.25 -1.25 8.73
CA SER A 137 3.00 -0.99 7.31
C SER A 137 2.06 0.20 7.15
N MET A 138 2.44 1.16 6.33
CA MET A 138 1.68 2.38 6.11
C MET A 138 1.42 2.58 4.62
N TYR A 139 0.16 2.82 4.30
CA TYR A 139 -0.27 3.28 2.99
C TYR A 139 -0.93 4.65 3.18
N ILE A 140 -0.38 5.68 2.56
CA ILE A 140 -0.87 7.05 2.70
C ILE A 140 -1.10 7.64 1.32
N ASN A 141 -2.35 8.00 1.05
CA ASN A 141 -2.76 8.61 -0.21
C ASN A 141 -3.65 9.84 0.07
N ILE A 142 -3.00 10.99 0.26
CA ILE A 142 -3.65 12.24 0.68
C ILE A 142 -3.04 13.41 -0.09
N ARG A 143 -3.85 14.10 -0.89
CA ARG A 143 -3.41 15.23 -1.74
C ARG A 143 -3.21 16.54 -0.99
N HIS A 144 -3.80 16.70 0.20
CA HIS A 144 -3.90 18.01 0.86
C HIS A 144 -2.84 18.20 1.97
N PRO A 145 -1.88 19.14 1.82
CA PRO A 145 -0.78 19.33 2.78
C PRO A 145 -1.24 19.64 4.22
N ASP A 146 -2.26 20.48 4.39
CA ASP A 146 -2.77 20.81 5.74
C ASP A 146 -3.36 19.60 6.48
N ILE A 147 -4.01 18.70 5.74
CA ILE A 147 -4.60 17.48 6.33
C ILE A 147 -3.49 16.52 6.71
N MET A 148 -2.48 16.41 5.86
CA MET A 148 -1.28 15.62 6.14
C MET A 148 -0.57 16.07 7.42
N ARG A 149 -0.38 17.38 7.58
CA ARG A 149 0.21 17.95 8.80
C ARG A 149 -0.61 17.64 10.05
N LYS A 150 -1.93 17.57 9.93
CA LYS A 150 -2.82 17.21 11.06
C LYS A 150 -2.81 15.72 11.39
N ILE A 151 -2.63 14.85 10.39
CA ILE A 151 -2.53 13.40 10.60
C ILE A 151 -1.17 13.02 11.18
N PHE A 152 -0.13 13.74 10.80
CA PHE A 152 1.24 13.47 11.26
C PHE A 152 1.49 14.05 12.65
N THR A 153 0.78 13.49 13.62
CA THR A 153 0.91 13.83 15.04
C THR A 153 2.26 13.36 15.60
N GLU A 154 2.58 13.79 16.82
CA GLU A 154 3.74 13.30 17.56
C GLU A 154 3.75 11.76 17.67
N THR A 155 2.57 11.12 17.78
CA THR A 155 2.43 9.67 17.83
C THR A 155 3.02 8.99 16.59
N PHE A 156 2.79 9.56 15.40
CA PHE A 156 3.34 9.05 14.14
C PHE A 156 4.86 9.23 14.06
N ILE A 157 5.35 10.40 14.45
CA ILE A 157 6.79 10.71 14.47
C ILE A 157 7.54 9.79 15.44
N MET A 158 6.97 9.52 16.61
CA MET A 158 7.56 8.61 17.60
C MET A 158 7.55 7.15 17.13
N ALA A 159 6.72 6.80 16.15
CA ALA A 159 6.61 5.46 15.61
C ALA A 159 7.52 5.20 14.40
N THR A 160 8.29 6.17 13.90
CA THR A 160 9.15 6.01 12.71
C THR A 160 10.15 4.87 12.83
N ALA A 161 10.67 4.64 14.04
CA ALA A 161 11.60 3.54 14.30
C ALA A 161 10.99 2.14 14.05
N ARG A 162 9.65 2.06 14.04
CA ARG A 162 8.89 0.83 13.80
C ARG A 162 8.45 0.65 12.36
N TRP A 163 8.70 1.62 11.47
CA TRP A 163 8.23 1.54 10.09
C TRP A 163 8.98 0.45 9.33
N GLU A 164 8.23 -0.44 8.67
CA GLU A 164 8.76 -1.57 7.91
C GLU A 164 8.43 -1.44 6.42
N HIS A 165 7.18 -1.08 6.10
CA HIS A 165 6.72 -0.86 4.74
C HIS A 165 6.00 0.48 4.64
N VAL A 166 6.43 1.36 3.75
CA VAL A 166 5.85 2.69 3.60
C VAL A 166 5.53 2.98 2.15
N ILE A 167 4.28 3.36 1.88
CA ILE A 167 3.77 3.75 0.58
C ILE A 167 3.17 5.15 0.70
N LEU A 168 3.73 6.11 -0.03
CA LEU A 168 3.27 7.50 -0.12
C LEU A 168 2.97 7.82 -1.59
N LEU A 169 1.70 8.05 -1.93
CA LEU A 169 1.29 8.15 -3.34
C LEU A 169 1.05 9.58 -3.86
N GLU A 170 0.88 10.58 -3.01
CA GLU A 170 0.47 11.91 -3.49
C GLU A 170 1.02 13.05 -2.61
N GLY A 171 1.33 14.18 -3.24
CA GLY A 171 1.68 15.47 -2.62
C GLY A 171 3.15 15.68 -2.20
N ASP A 172 3.44 16.85 -1.65
CA ASP A 172 4.67 17.21 -0.90
C ASP A 172 4.86 16.39 0.40
N THR A 173 4.16 15.27 0.50
CA THR A 173 4.07 14.42 1.67
C THR A 173 5.41 13.83 2.10
N PRO A 174 6.33 13.42 1.20
CA PRO A 174 7.62 12.90 1.64
C PRO A 174 8.45 13.95 2.41
N PHE A 175 8.23 15.27 2.22
CA PHE A 175 8.95 16.29 2.98
C PHE A 175 8.67 16.24 4.48
N LEU A 176 7.43 15.94 4.87
CA LEU A 176 7.04 15.89 6.28
C LEU A 176 7.59 14.63 6.99
N PHE A 177 7.69 13.52 6.25
CA PHE A 177 8.11 12.24 6.83
C PHE A 177 9.62 12.06 6.91
N LEU A 178 10.33 12.51 5.86
CA LEU A 178 11.74 12.17 5.64
C LEU A 178 12.69 13.12 6.34
N ASN A 179 12.25 14.35 6.60
CA ASN A 179 13.05 15.35 7.31
C ASN A 179 12.87 15.29 8.84
N THR A 180 12.25 14.22 9.36
CA THR A 180 12.16 14.00 10.83
C THR A 180 13.53 13.81 11.47
N GLY A 181 14.57 13.50 10.69
CA GLY A 181 15.93 13.25 11.19
C GLY A 181 16.05 12.00 12.07
N ARG A 182 14.99 11.19 12.15
CA ARG A 182 14.93 10.01 13.03
C ARG A 182 15.29 8.74 12.25
N PRO A 183 16.09 7.85 12.84
CA PRO A 183 16.46 6.59 12.21
C PRO A 183 15.23 5.72 11.96
N MET A 184 15.26 4.97 10.87
CA MET A 184 14.21 4.04 10.45
C MET A 184 14.81 2.64 10.30
N PRO A 185 15.24 2.00 11.41
CA PRO A 185 16.06 0.79 11.39
C PRO A 185 15.35 -0.44 10.83
N LEU A 186 14.00 -0.47 10.87
CA LEU A 186 13.20 -1.59 10.39
C LEU A 186 12.68 -1.41 8.96
N LEU A 187 12.95 -0.27 8.31
CA LEU A 187 12.36 0.04 7.00
C LEU A 187 12.94 -0.88 5.93
N ARG A 188 12.09 -1.74 5.35
CA ARG A 188 12.45 -2.73 4.31
C ARG A 188 11.97 -2.32 2.93
N SER A 189 10.79 -1.70 2.87
CA SER A 189 10.17 -1.29 1.60
C SER A 189 9.71 0.15 1.65
N LEU A 190 10.07 0.89 0.61
CA LEU A 190 9.70 2.28 0.43
C LEU A 190 9.11 2.48 -0.97
N ARG A 191 7.92 3.05 -1.06
CA ARG A 191 7.30 3.47 -2.32
C ARG A 191 6.91 4.93 -2.22
N LEU A 192 7.43 5.74 -3.15
CA LEU A 192 7.21 7.18 -3.19
C LEU A 192 6.73 7.61 -4.56
N TRP A 193 5.67 8.39 -4.56
CA TRP A 193 5.30 9.23 -5.69
C TRP A 193 5.76 10.66 -5.41
N LEU A 194 6.55 11.20 -6.31
CA LEU A 194 7.25 12.47 -6.16
C LEU A 194 6.76 13.42 -7.26
N GLN A 195 6.36 14.62 -6.86
CA GLN A 195 6.05 15.72 -7.78
C GLN A 195 7.33 16.50 -8.08
N VAL A 196 7.35 17.25 -9.20
CA VAL A 196 8.49 18.11 -9.56
C VAL A 196 8.69 19.15 -8.48
N THR A 197 9.76 19.02 -7.71
CA THR A 197 10.15 19.97 -6.65
C THR A 197 11.68 20.09 -6.64
N ASN A 198 12.21 21.24 -6.23
CA ASN A 198 13.65 21.49 -6.11
C ASN A 198 14.26 20.93 -4.81
N ASN A 199 13.53 20.06 -4.11
CA ASN A 199 13.89 19.70 -2.75
C ASN A 199 14.76 18.44 -2.70
N VAL A 200 15.60 18.36 -1.67
CA VAL A 200 16.48 17.22 -1.39
C VAL A 200 15.82 16.33 -0.34
N PHE A 201 15.79 15.03 -0.59
CA PHE A 201 15.31 14.04 0.36
C PHE A 201 16.48 13.20 0.87
N THR A 202 16.76 13.31 2.17
CA THR A 202 17.78 12.51 2.84
C THR A 202 17.11 11.57 3.81
N PHE A 203 17.46 10.30 3.75
CA PHE A 203 16.93 9.27 4.64
C PHE A 203 17.96 8.99 5.74
N PRO A 204 17.69 9.38 7.00
CA PRO A 204 18.54 9.01 8.12
C PRO A 204 18.45 7.50 8.39
N ASP A 205 19.61 6.85 8.56
CA ASP A 205 19.84 5.45 8.95
C ASP A 205 18.69 4.46 8.64
N VAL A 206 18.73 3.89 7.43
CA VAL A 206 17.79 2.89 6.89
C VAL A 206 18.51 1.59 6.48
N PRO A 207 19.15 0.88 7.43
CA PRO A 207 20.08 -0.22 7.15
C PRO A 207 19.41 -1.49 6.60
N GLN A 208 18.09 -1.65 6.76
CA GLN A 208 17.33 -2.81 6.27
C GLN A 208 16.60 -2.56 4.95
N LEU A 209 16.72 -1.36 4.37
CA LEU A 209 16.00 -1.01 3.15
C LEU A 209 16.50 -1.84 1.98
N CYS A 210 15.62 -2.68 1.41
CA CYS A 210 15.98 -3.58 0.32
C CYS A 210 15.08 -3.43 -0.91
N THR A 211 13.94 -2.75 -0.76
CA THR A 211 12.93 -2.58 -1.83
C THR A 211 12.57 -1.10 -1.96
N VAL A 212 12.78 -0.52 -3.13
CA VAL A 212 12.48 0.89 -3.42
C VAL A 212 11.68 1.01 -4.70
N HIS A 213 10.59 1.77 -4.65
CA HIS A 213 9.79 2.13 -5.81
C HIS A 213 9.65 3.66 -5.86
N LEU A 214 10.17 4.30 -6.90
CA LEU A 214 10.08 5.75 -7.07
C LEU A 214 9.32 6.06 -8.36
N THR A 215 8.32 6.93 -8.26
CA THR A 215 7.51 7.40 -9.38
C THR A 215 7.53 8.92 -9.39
N GLY A 216 7.82 9.57 -10.52
CA GLY A 216 7.73 11.03 -10.63
C GLY A 216 8.52 11.61 -11.80
N VAL A 217 8.19 12.83 -12.23
CA VAL A 217 8.93 13.55 -13.29
C VAL A 217 10.26 14.04 -12.71
N ILE A 218 11.29 13.22 -12.82
CA ILE A 218 12.57 13.36 -12.10
C ILE A 218 13.56 14.22 -12.90
N ALA A 219 13.17 15.46 -13.24
CA ALA A 219 14.14 16.42 -13.77
C ALA A 219 15.07 17.01 -12.65
N GLY A 220 14.73 16.83 -11.36
CA GLY A 220 15.46 17.46 -10.25
C GLY A 220 15.61 16.64 -8.97
N LEU A 221 15.36 15.33 -8.99
CA LEU A 221 15.25 14.55 -7.77
C LEU A 221 16.62 14.28 -7.11
N ASN A 222 16.85 14.92 -5.97
CA ASN A 222 18.01 14.68 -5.11
C ASN A 222 17.62 13.79 -3.94
N VAL A 223 17.40 12.49 -4.21
CA VAL A 223 17.15 11.47 -3.19
C VAL A 223 18.45 10.77 -2.83
N THR A 224 18.81 10.78 -1.55
CA THR A 224 19.95 10.04 -1.01
C THR A 224 19.45 8.79 -0.28
N LEU A 225 19.67 7.63 -0.89
CA LEU A 225 19.31 6.31 -0.34
C LEU A 225 20.54 5.40 -0.31
N PRO A 226 20.57 4.36 0.54
CA PRO A 226 21.63 3.36 0.53
C PRO A 226 21.44 2.41 -0.67
N TRP A 227 21.78 2.87 -1.88
CA TRP A 227 21.56 2.13 -3.12
C TRP A 227 22.23 0.73 -3.14
N ALA A 228 23.41 0.60 -2.53
CA ALA A 228 24.21 -0.63 -2.56
C ALA A 228 23.60 -1.85 -1.85
N GLN A 229 22.63 -1.66 -0.95
CA GLN A 229 21.92 -2.75 -0.25
C GLN A 229 20.59 -3.13 -0.91
N LEU A 230 20.15 -2.41 -1.95
CA LEU A 230 18.88 -2.67 -2.60
C LEU A 230 18.91 -3.97 -3.40
N THR A 231 17.86 -4.76 -3.24
CA THR A 231 17.62 -6.03 -3.95
C THR A 231 16.50 -5.89 -4.98
N ARG A 232 15.57 -4.95 -4.76
CA ARG A 232 14.45 -4.65 -5.65
C ARG A 232 14.34 -3.16 -5.88
N LEU A 233 14.38 -2.75 -7.13
CA LEU A 233 14.31 -1.36 -7.53
C LEU A 233 13.28 -1.18 -8.65
N THR A 234 12.42 -0.18 -8.48
CA THR A 234 11.49 0.23 -9.53
C THR A 234 11.54 1.74 -9.68
N LEU A 235 11.78 2.21 -10.91
CA LEU A 235 11.90 3.63 -11.24
C LEU A 235 10.96 3.96 -12.39
N PHE A 236 10.04 4.89 -12.18
CA PHE A 236 9.10 5.37 -13.21
C PHE A 236 9.37 6.83 -13.56
N TYR A 237 9.32 7.14 -14.86
CA TYR A 237 9.48 8.47 -15.45
C TYR A 237 10.85 9.10 -15.19
N LEU A 238 11.91 8.27 -15.26
CA LEU A 238 13.30 8.68 -15.08
C LEU A 238 14.05 8.72 -16.42
N GLY A 239 14.88 9.74 -16.63
CA GLY A 239 15.78 9.82 -17.79
C GLY A 239 16.93 8.81 -17.71
N ILE A 240 17.43 8.33 -18.86
CA ILE A 240 18.44 7.28 -18.97
C ILE A 240 19.67 7.55 -18.10
N ASN A 241 20.25 8.76 -18.16
CA ASN A 241 21.48 9.08 -17.43
C ASN A 241 21.33 8.94 -15.91
N ARG A 242 20.15 9.29 -15.38
CA ARG A 242 19.83 9.12 -13.96
C ARG A 242 19.59 7.65 -13.60
N CYS A 243 18.98 6.87 -14.49
CA CYS A 243 18.90 5.42 -14.31
C CYS A 243 20.31 4.82 -14.20
N ILE A 244 21.20 5.13 -15.14
CA ILE A 244 22.59 4.63 -15.14
C ILE A 244 23.31 5.01 -13.84
N SER A 245 23.21 6.27 -13.40
CA SER A 245 23.91 6.74 -12.20
C SER A 245 23.43 6.05 -10.91
N ILE A 246 22.14 5.71 -10.83
CA ILE A 246 21.59 4.93 -9.72
C ILE A 246 22.02 3.46 -9.83
N LEU A 247 21.89 2.85 -11.00
CA LEU A 247 22.18 1.43 -11.21
C LEU A 247 23.66 1.08 -10.96
N ARG A 248 24.58 2.01 -11.25
CA ARG A 248 26.00 1.85 -10.88
C ARG A 248 26.23 1.65 -9.39
N GLN A 249 25.32 2.13 -8.55
CA GLN A 249 25.42 2.04 -7.09
C GLN A 249 24.68 0.82 -6.53
N THR A 250 23.90 0.08 -7.32
CA THR A 250 23.02 -1.00 -6.87
C THR A 250 23.60 -2.40 -7.15
N THR A 251 24.69 -2.76 -6.49
CA THR A 251 25.44 -3.99 -6.81
C THR A 251 24.76 -5.29 -6.36
N LYS A 252 23.82 -5.23 -5.41
CA LYS A 252 23.07 -6.39 -4.89
C LYS A 252 21.68 -6.57 -5.51
N LEU A 253 21.44 -5.90 -6.64
CA LEU A 253 20.12 -5.87 -7.26
C LEU A 253 19.76 -7.24 -7.85
N VAL A 254 18.57 -7.74 -7.51
CA VAL A 254 18.00 -9.02 -7.97
C VAL A 254 16.86 -8.77 -8.96
N GLN A 255 16.03 -7.76 -8.69
CA GLN A 255 14.93 -7.37 -9.57
C GLN A 255 14.96 -5.87 -9.85
N CYS A 256 14.88 -5.51 -11.13
CA CYS A 256 14.86 -4.13 -11.58
C CYS A 256 13.71 -3.90 -12.56
N SER A 257 12.95 -2.83 -12.38
CA SER A 257 11.94 -2.38 -13.35
C SER A 257 12.08 -0.89 -13.61
N LEU A 258 12.26 -0.52 -14.87
CA LEU A 258 12.54 0.84 -15.30
C LEU A 258 11.51 1.25 -16.35
N THR A 259 10.80 2.33 -16.10
CA THR A 259 9.94 3.00 -17.07
C THR A 259 10.51 4.37 -17.38
N MET A 260 10.98 4.55 -18.61
CA MET A 260 11.68 5.77 -19.04
C MET A 260 10.75 6.78 -19.70
N SER A 261 11.12 8.05 -19.60
CA SER A 261 10.51 9.17 -20.31
C SER A 261 11.59 9.96 -21.05
N SER A 262 11.35 10.33 -22.32
CA SER A 262 12.29 11.14 -23.10
C SER A 262 12.42 12.55 -22.51
N SER A 263 13.60 12.92 -21.99
CA SER A 263 13.99 14.32 -21.84
C SER A 263 14.62 14.78 -23.15
N GLN A 264 14.09 15.83 -23.77
CA GLN A 264 14.48 16.29 -25.12
C GLN A 264 15.91 16.88 -25.24
N SER A 265 16.85 16.60 -24.34
CA SER A 265 18.07 17.41 -24.25
C SER A 265 19.34 16.74 -23.75
N GLU A 266 19.42 15.42 -23.62
CA GLU A 266 20.65 14.77 -23.14
C GLU A 266 21.29 13.93 -24.25
N SER A 267 22.43 14.39 -24.78
CA SER A 267 23.36 13.52 -25.51
C SER A 267 23.81 12.42 -24.57
N VAL A 268 23.49 11.17 -24.88
CA VAL A 268 23.82 10.04 -24.01
C VAL A 268 25.17 9.47 -24.40
N ASP A 269 26.20 9.73 -23.60
CA ASP A 269 27.51 9.08 -23.74
C ASP A 269 27.47 7.71 -23.06
N PHE A 270 27.10 6.66 -23.81
CA PHE A 270 27.16 5.28 -23.32
C PHE A 270 28.59 4.72 -23.26
N LEU A 271 29.57 5.41 -23.85
CA LEU A 271 30.96 4.98 -23.94
C LEU A 271 31.57 4.75 -22.55
N GLY A 272 31.90 3.48 -22.23
CA GLY A 272 32.60 3.09 -21.00
C GLY A 272 31.73 2.96 -19.75
N SER A 273 30.41 2.73 -19.92
CA SER A 273 29.43 2.77 -18.82
C SER A 273 28.88 1.41 -18.38
N ASP A 274 29.67 0.34 -18.44
CA ASP A 274 29.22 -1.01 -18.09
C ASP A 274 28.54 -1.07 -16.72
N LEU A 275 27.27 -1.47 -16.72
CA LEU A 275 26.42 -1.74 -15.57
C LEU A 275 26.57 -3.21 -15.20
N ALA A 276 27.60 -3.51 -14.42
CA ALA A 276 27.81 -4.84 -13.85
C ALA A 276 26.82 -5.09 -12.70
N LEU A 277 25.78 -5.88 -12.99
CA LEU A 277 24.74 -6.25 -12.03
C LEU A 277 24.70 -7.79 -11.94
N PRO A 278 25.66 -8.40 -11.22
CA PRO A 278 25.91 -9.85 -11.28
C PRO A 278 24.80 -10.70 -10.67
N HIS A 279 23.99 -10.13 -9.79
CA HIS A 279 22.89 -10.83 -9.10
C HIS A 279 21.52 -10.56 -9.73
N LEU A 280 21.45 -9.80 -10.83
CA LEU A 280 20.19 -9.43 -11.43
C LEU A 280 19.57 -10.64 -12.13
N GLU A 281 18.40 -11.02 -11.67
CA GLU A 281 17.62 -12.19 -12.13
C GLU A 281 16.46 -11.77 -13.04
N VAL A 282 15.84 -10.63 -12.72
CA VAL A 282 14.68 -10.09 -13.43
C VAL A 282 14.90 -8.63 -13.80
N LEU A 283 14.77 -8.32 -15.08
CA LEU A 283 14.89 -6.96 -15.63
C LEU A 283 13.65 -6.62 -16.47
N SER A 284 12.99 -5.51 -16.15
CA SER A 284 11.86 -4.98 -16.93
C SER A 284 12.20 -3.59 -17.47
N LEU A 285 12.10 -3.40 -18.78
CA LEU A 285 12.42 -2.15 -19.48
C LEU A 285 11.22 -1.64 -20.29
N GLU A 286 10.72 -0.48 -19.91
CA GLU A 286 9.58 0.16 -20.55
C GLU A 286 9.91 1.60 -20.93
N THR A 287 9.25 2.09 -21.99
CA THR A 287 9.26 3.51 -22.34
C THR A 287 7.86 4.00 -22.66
N MET A 288 7.58 5.25 -22.32
CA MET A 288 6.31 5.93 -22.62
C MET A 288 6.37 6.76 -23.90
N THR A 289 7.58 7.10 -24.39
CA THR A 289 7.77 7.97 -25.56
C THR A 289 8.92 7.49 -26.45
N GLN A 290 8.90 7.91 -27.72
CA GLN A 290 10.03 7.84 -28.66
C GLN A 290 10.57 9.26 -28.91
N PRO A 291 11.88 9.44 -29.21
CA PRO A 291 12.92 8.42 -29.28
C PRO A 291 13.63 8.20 -27.92
N VAL A 292 13.96 6.94 -27.64
CA VAL A 292 14.87 6.55 -26.54
C VAL A 292 15.94 5.65 -27.16
N ASP A 293 17.23 5.89 -26.87
CA ASP A 293 18.30 4.98 -27.29
C ASP A 293 18.32 3.74 -26.39
N GLY A 294 17.28 2.90 -26.52
CA GLY A 294 17.14 1.68 -25.73
C GLY A 294 18.14 0.60 -26.12
N VAL A 295 18.65 0.60 -27.35
CA VAL A 295 19.72 -0.32 -27.78
C VAL A 295 21.03 0.04 -27.08
N GLY A 296 21.42 1.32 -27.09
CA GLY A 296 22.58 1.82 -26.34
C GLY A 296 22.43 1.55 -24.85
N PHE A 297 21.26 1.80 -24.27
CA PHE A 297 20.99 1.51 -22.86
C PHE A 297 21.09 0.02 -22.53
N LEU A 298 20.44 -0.85 -23.30
CA LEU A 298 20.54 -2.31 -23.14
C LEU A 298 21.99 -2.79 -23.32
N SER A 299 22.76 -2.10 -24.18
CA SER A 299 24.17 -2.42 -24.42
C SER A 299 25.08 -2.14 -23.22
N SER A 300 24.65 -1.30 -22.28
CA SER A 300 25.42 -1.01 -21.07
C SER A 300 25.36 -2.13 -20.02
N PHE A 301 24.39 -3.03 -20.07
CA PHE A 301 24.22 -4.06 -19.03
C PHE A 301 25.18 -5.24 -19.20
N ILE A 302 25.74 -5.68 -18.07
CA ILE A 302 26.43 -6.96 -17.89
C ILE A 302 25.74 -7.69 -16.74
N VAL A 303 24.85 -8.62 -17.08
CA VAL A 303 23.89 -9.25 -16.15
C VAL A 303 23.90 -10.80 -16.27
N PRO A 304 24.97 -11.47 -15.83
CA PRO A 304 25.17 -12.90 -16.07
C PRO A 304 24.11 -13.81 -15.43
N SER A 305 23.44 -13.38 -14.35
CA SER A 305 22.41 -14.17 -13.65
C SER A 305 21.01 -13.98 -14.21
N LEU A 306 20.83 -13.16 -15.26
CA LEU A 306 19.51 -12.82 -15.76
C LEU A 306 18.83 -14.03 -16.39
N HIS A 307 17.63 -14.35 -15.91
CA HIS A 307 16.80 -15.41 -16.48
C HIS A 307 15.44 -14.89 -16.99
N THR A 308 14.99 -13.72 -16.56
CA THR A 308 13.74 -13.10 -17.04
C THR A 308 13.99 -11.67 -17.51
N LEU A 309 13.67 -11.40 -18.77
CA LEU A 309 13.69 -10.07 -19.37
C LEU A 309 12.28 -9.71 -19.82
N GLU A 310 11.79 -8.57 -19.39
CA GLU A 310 10.53 -7.99 -19.84
C GLU A 310 10.83 -6.68 -20.57
N LEU A 311 10.25 -6.49 -21.76
CA LEU A 311 10.49 -5.27 -22.54
C LEU A 311 9.26 -4.85 -23.33
N LYS A 312 9.04 -3.53 -23.40
CA LYS A 312 8.11 -2.95 -24.37
C LYS A 312 8.81 -2.84 -25.72
N GLU A 313 8.20 -3.37 -26.78
CA GLU A 313 8.86 -3.49 -28.10
C GLU A 313 9.45 -2.18 -28.63
N ILE A 314 8.70 -1.09 -28.47
CA ILE A 314 9.13 0.25 -28.87
C ILE A 314 10.48 0.65 -28.23
N PHE A 315 10.84 0.11 -27.07
CA PHE A 315 12.08 0.45 -26.36
C PHE A 315 13.34 0.26 -27.23
N LEU A 316 13.37 -0.77 -28.08
CA LEU A 316 14.54 -1.10 -28.90
C LEU A 316 14.43 -0.57 -30.35
N GLY A 317 13.36 0.15 -30.68
CA GLY A 317 13.15 0.71 -32.01
C GLY A 317 12.85 -0.35 -33.09
N ALA A 318 13.38 -0.14 -34.29
CA ALA A 318 12.99 -0.90 -35.50
C ALA A 318 13.52 -2.35 -35.52
N GLU A 319 14.68 -2.62 -34.93
CA GLU A 319 15.34 -3.93 -34.97
C GLU A 319 15.65 -4.48 -33.56
N PRO A 320 14.63 -4.98 -32.82
CA PRO A 320 14.80 -5.45 -31.45
C PRO A 320 15.57 -6.77 -31.32
N ILE A 321 15.44 -7.68 -32.30
CA ILE A 321 16.02 -9.03 -32.22
C ILE A 321 17.56 -9.01 -32.20
N PRO A 322 18.26 -8.35 -33.15
CA PRO A 322 19.73 -8.30 -33.12
C PRO A 322 20.28 -7.67 -31.84
N ALA A 323 19.60 -6.63 -31.33
CA ALA A 323 19.97 -5.99 -30.07
C ALA A 323 19.90 -6.96 -28.87
N LEU A 324 18.87 -7.82 -28.84
CA LEU A 324 18.71 -8.84 -27.80
C LEU A 324 19.76 -9.96 -27.91
N GLU A 325 20.07 -10.43 -29.12
CA GLU A 325 21.12 -11.44 -29.33
C GLU A 325 22.48 -10.94 -28.84
N MET A 326 22.86 -9.71 -29.22
CA MET A 326 24.09 -9.08 -28.75
C MET A 326 24.11 -8.90 -27.23
N PHE A 327 22.98 -8.53 -26.63
CA PHE A 327 22.85 -8.37 -25.18
C PHE A 327 23.04 -9.70 -24.43
N VAL A 328 22.40 -10.77 -24.89
CA VAL A 328 22.53 -12.11 -24.29
C VAL A 328 23.96 -12.63 -24.43
N ALA A 329 24.55 -12.50 -25.62
CA ALA A 329 25.92 -12.92 -25.89
C ALA A 329 26.93 -12.17 -25.01
N ARG A 330 26.79 -10.85 -24.87
CA ARG A 330 27.69 -10.01 -24.06
C ARG A 330 27.52 -10.28 -22.57
N SER A 331 26.29 -10.44 -22.08
CA SER A 331 26.03 -10.67 -20.65
C SER A 331 26.38 -12.10 -20.22
N GLY A 332 26.46 -13.05 -21.16
CA GLY A 332 26.67 -14.47 -20.85
C GLY A 332 25.52 -15.08 -20.05
N CYS A 333 24.33 -14.48 -20.10
CA CYS A 333 23.18 -14.88 -19.30
C CYS A 333 22.43 -16.05 -19.93
N ARG A 334 21.72 -16.82 -19.11
CA ARG A 334 20.86 -17.94 -19.55
C ARG A 334 19.40 -17.50 -19.46
N LEU A 335 18.98 -16.68 -20.41
CA LEU A 335 17.61 -16.20 -20.46
C LEU A 335 16.63 -17.37 -20.64
N GLN A 336 15.69 -17.51 -19.71
CA GLN A 336 14.66 -18.55 -19.72
C GLN A 336 13.30 -17.99 -20.16
N GLN A 337 13.07 -16.70 -19.87
CA GLN A 337 11.80 -16.03 -20.05
C GLN A 337 11.99 -14.67 -20.71
N LEU A 338 11.25 -14.43 -21.78
CA LEU A 338 11.18 -13.15 -22.47
C LEU A 338 9.71 -12.68 -22.51
N GLY A 339 9.40 -11.65 -21.73
CA GLY A 339 8.09 -11.01 -21.72
C GLY A 339 8.07 -9.83 -22.68
N ILE A 340 7.16 -9.84 -23.64
CA ILE A 340 6.90 -8.65 -24.46
C ILE A 340 5.69 -7.92 -23.88
N ILE A 341 5.90 -6.67 -23.48
CA ILE A 341 4.89 -5.81 -22.87
C ILE A 341 4.17 -5.08 -24.01
N ALA A 342 2.88 -5.31 -24.15
CA ALA A 342 2.04 -4.55 -25.08
C ALA A 342 1.42 -3.34 -24.41
N SER A 343 1.11 -2.33 -25.22
CA SER A 343 0.07 -1.37 -24.85
C SER A 343 -1.30 -1.92 -25.24
N TRP A 344 -2.36 -1.38 -24.64
CA TRP A 344 -3.75 -1.79 -24.91
C TRP A 344 -4.16 -1.67 -26.39
N ASP A 345 -3.43 -0.89 -27.19
CA ASP A 345 -3.72 -0.57 -28.58
C ASP A 345 -2.74 -1.18 -29.59
N GLU A 346 -1.75 -1.98 -29.17
CA GLU A 346 -0.70 -2.53 -30.05
C GLU A 346 -0.79 -4.06 -30.17
N GLU A 347 -0.86 -4.56 -31.42
CA GLU A 347 -0.63 -5.97 -31.70
C GLU A 347 0.86 -6.30 -31.55
N VAL A 348 1.19 -7.16 -30.59
CA VAL A 348 2.55 -7.67 -30.43
C VAL A 348 2.79 -8.83 -31.37
N HIS A 349 3.75 -8.68 -32.28
CA HIS A 349 4.20 -9.76 -33.16
C HIS A 349 5.11 -10.74 -32.41
N ILE A 350 4.54 -11.56 -31.51
CA ILE A 350 5.31 -12.47 -30.63
C ILE A 350 6.01 -13.59 -31.40
N GLU A 351 5.48 -13.97 -32.57
CA GLU A 351 5.97 -15.10 -33.37
C GLU A 351 7.39 -14.89 -33.89
N ARG A 352 7.77 -13.67 -34.27
CA ARG A 352 9.14 -13.38 -34.70
C ARG A 352 10.17 -13.58 -33.57
N TYR A 353 9.78 -13.33 -32.32
CA TYR A 353 10.63 -13.61 -31.16
C TYR A 353 10.72 -15.12 -30.91
N ARG A 354 9.62 -15.87 -31.10
CA ARG A 354 9.61 -17.34 -30.97
C ARG A 354 10.52 -18.02 -31.98
N LEU A 355 10.53 -17.51 -33.22
CA LEU A 355 11.42 -17.97 -34.26
C LEU A 355 12.90 -17.66 -33.96
N ALA A 356 13.20 -16.46 -33.44
CA ALA A 356 14.55 -16.06 -33.09
C ALA A 356 15.10 -16.76 -31.83
N PHE A 357 14.24 -17.03 -30.85
CA PHE A 357 14.62 -17.59 -29.54
C PHE A 357 13.84 -18.87 -29.19
N PRO A 358 14.06 -19.98 -29.91
CA PRO A 358 13.25 -21.20 -29.77
C PRO A 358 13.39 -21.91 -28.41
N SER A 359 14.48 -21.66 -27.68
CA SER A 359 14.74 -22.24 -26.36
C SER A 359 14.24 -21.37 -25.19
N ILE A 360 13.62 -20.21 -25.47
CA ILE A 360 13.20 -19.23 -24.46
C ILE A 360 11.67 -19.21 -24.39
N SER A 361 11.12 -19.23 -23.17
CA SER A 361 9.68 -19.10 -22.96
C SER A 361 9.25 -17.65 -23.21
N ILE A 362 8.53 -17.41 -24.30
CA ILE A 362 8.06 -16.08 -24.67
C ILE A 362 6.58 -15.92 -24.30
N PHE A 363 6.27 -14.89 -23.52
CA PHE A 363 4.91 -14.62 -23.04
C PHE A 363 4.53 -13.15 -23.23
N HIS A 364 3.23 -12.91 -23.20
CA HIS A 364 2.63 -11.59 -23.32
C HIS A 364 2.28 -11.06 -21.94
N ARG A 365 2.60 -9.79 -21.67
CA ARG A 365 2.16 -9.08 -20.47
C ARG A 365 1.28 -7.90 -20.89
N TYR A 366 0.03 -7.92 -20.44
CA TYR A 366 -0.94 -6.83 -20.61
C TYR A 366 -0.84 -5.82 -19.48
#